data_AF-X1P346-F1
#
_entry.id   AF-X1P346-F1
#
_cell.length_a   1.000
_cell.length_b   1.000
_cell.length_c   1.000
_cell.angle_alpha   90.00
_cell.angle_beta   90.00
_cell.angle_gamma   90.00
#
_symmetry.space_group_name_H-M   'P 1'
#
loop_
_entity.id
_entity.type
_entity.pdbx_description
1 polymer ?
#
loop_
_entity_poly.entity_id
_entity_poly.type
_entity_poly.pdbx_seq_one_letter_code
_entity_poly.pdbx_strand_id
1 'polypeptide(L)'
;VVERFNKTFKDTQAFAGREFDYCPSNPNVGGDHAALWETSYLWYLRPDCVDVSIYFNRPDEEPLIGVRGTDPRRRSSIEIGRKGCELIIKGMIRKAKECMQRTR
;
A
#
# COMPACT_ATOMS: atom_id res chain seq x y z
N VAL A 1 -15.13 -15.20 4.19
CA VAL A 1 -14.89 -15.36 5.65
C VAL A 1 -15.54 -14.24 6.45
N VAL A 2 -15.22 -12.96 6.19
CA VAL A 2 -15.78 -11.80 6.94
C VAL A 2 -17.31 -11.78 6.97
N GLU A 3 -17.98 -11.99 5.83
CA GLU A 3 -19.45 -12.03 5.79
C GLU A 3 -20.06 -13.08 6.72
N ARG A 4 -19.47 -14.28 6.73
CA ARG A 4 -19.91 -15.37 7.62
C ARG A 4 -19.72 -14.97 9.08
N PHE A 5 -18.56 -14.43 9.43
CA PHE A 5 -18.27 -13.96 10.79
C PHE A 5 -19.31 -12.92 11.26
N ASN A 6 -19.56 -11.89 10.45
CA ASN A 6 -20.49 -10.80 10.77
C ASN A 6 -21.96 -11.27 10.80
N LYS A 7 -22.30 -12.36 10.10
CA LYS A 7 -23.63 -12.99 10.21
C LYS A 7 -23.76 -13.77 11.52
N THR A 8 -22.71 -14.47 11.94
CA THR A 8 -22.70 -15.36 13.11
C THR A 8 -22.62 -14.60 14.44
N PHE A 9 -21.72 -13.63 14.57
CA PHE A 9 -21.51 -12.89 15.83
C PHE A 9 -22.21 -11.53 15.77
N LYS A 10 -23.16 -11.28 16.68
CA LYS A 10 -23.98 -10.05 16.66
C LYS A 10 -23.34 -8.89 17.43
N ASP A 11 -22.53 -9.20 18.44
CA ASP A 11 -21.88 -8.21 19.30
C ASP A 11 -20.46 -7.86 18.84
N THR A 12 -20.05 -8.32 17.65
CA THR A 12 -18.72 -8.06 17.10
C THR A 12 -18.79 -7.94 15.59
N GLN A 13 -17.97 -7.05 15.03
CA GLN A 13 -17.87 -6.87 13.58
C GLN A 13 -16.40 -6.96 13.14
N ALA A 14 -16.16 -7.74 12.08
CA ALA A 14 -14.87 -7.84 11.41
C ALA A 14 -14.88 -7.04 10.09
N PHE A 15 -13.71 -6.47 9.77
CA PHE A 15 -13.41 -5.83 8.50
C PHE A 15 -12.09 -6.38 7.98
N ALA A 16 -11.98 -6.53 6.67
CA ALA A 16 -10.73 -6.90 6.01
C ALA A 16 -10.61 -6.11 4.71
N GLY A 17 -9.38 -5.80 4.34
CA GLY A 17 -9.02 -5.03 3.17
C GLY A 17 -7.51 -4.79 3.17
N ARG A 18 -7.00 -4.29 2.06
CA ARG A 18 -5.64 -3.78 1.92
C ARG A 18 -5.59 -2.35 2.45
N GLU A 19 -4.43 -1.90 2.87
CA GLU A 19 -4.21 -0.58 3.44
C GLU A 19 -4.73 0.56 2.55
N PHE A 20 -4.61 0.41 1.24
CA PHE A 20 -5.06 1.37 0.25
C PHE A 20 -6.53 1.23 -0.18
N ASP A 21 -7.25 0.20 0.28
CA ASP A 21 -8.69 0.07 0.00
C ASP A 21 -9.53 1.16 0.73
N TYR A 22 -8.94 1.82 1.74
CA TYR A 22 -9.65 2.80 2.56
C TYR A 22 -9.44 4.26 2.16
N CYS A 23 -8.60 4.55 1.17
CA CYS A 23 -8.40 5.90 0.63
C CYS A 23 -9.07 6.06 -0.75
N PRO A 24 -9.43 7.29 -1.17
CA PRO A 24 -9.90 7.54 -2.54
C PRO A 24 -8.84 7.15 -3.57
N SER A 25 -9.28 6.80 -4.79
CA SER A 25 -8.38 6.55 -5.91
C SER A 25 -7.42 7.73 -6.13
N ASN A 26 -6.12 7.44 -6.23
CA ASN A 26 -5.07 8.44 -6.37
C ASN A 26 -3.88 7.83 -7.14
N PRO A 27 -3.21 8.56 -8.04
CA PRO A 27 -2.05 8.04 -8.77
C PRO A 27 -0.87 7.64 -7.86
N ASN A 28 -0.77 8.21 -6.66
CA ASN A 28 0.29 7.87 -5.69
C ASN A 28 -0.09 6.68 -4.78
N VAL A 29 -1.29 6.13 -4.94
CA VAL A 29 -1.80 5.05 -4.10
C VAL A 29 -2.24 3.86 -4.93
N GLY A 30 -1.64 2.70 -4.67
CA GLY A 30 -2.02 1.45 -5.30
C GLY A 30 -1.34 0.26 -4.63
N GLY A 31 -1.49 -0.90 -5.25
CA GLY A 31 -0.83 -2.12 -4.83
C GLY A 31 -0.23 -2.83 -6.04
N ASP A 32 1.03 -3.19 -5.90
CA ASP A 32 1.79 -4.01 -6.83
C ASP A 32 2.62 -5.02 -6.03
N HIS A 33 3.55 -5.74 -6.66
CA HIS A 33 4.48 -6.62 -5.97
C HIS A 33 5.92 -6.23 -6.28
N ALA A 34 6.62 -5.72 -5.28
CA ALA A 34 7.98 -5.19 -5.35
C ALA A 34 8.19 -4.19 -6.50
N ALA A 35 7.14 -3.43 -6.87
CA ALA A 35 7.14 -2.53 -8.01
C ALA A 35 7.01 -1.08 -7.53
N LEU A 36 6.48 -0.18 -8.36
CA LEU A 36 6.33 1.26 -8.10
C LEU A 36 5.87 1.59 -6.68
N TRP A 37 4.70 1.11 -6.27
CA TRP A 37 4.07 1.51 -5.01
C TRP A 37 4.75 0.87 -3.80
N GLU A 38 4.92 -0.45 -3.77
CA GLU A 38 5.58 -1.13 -2.64
C GLU A 38 7.02 -0.63 -2.43
N THR A 39 7.78 -0.44 -3.52
CA THR A 39 9.14 0.12 -3.43
C THR A 39 9.11 1.54 -2.89
N SER A 40 8.20 2.40 -3.39
CA SER A 40 8.11 3.78 -2.92
C SER A 40 7.71 3.87 -1.44
N TYR A 41 6.75 3.04 -1.00
CA TYR A 41 6.31 2.99 0.41
C TYR A 41 7.45 2.54 1.32
N LEU A 42 8.12 1.44 0.97
CA LEU A 42 9.24 0.95 1.76
C LEU A 42 10.39 1.94 1.78
N TRP A 43 10.70 2.59 0.65
CA TRP A 43 11.77 3.57 0.56
C TRP A 43 11.51 4.80 1.44
N TYR A 44 10.27 5.27 1.50
CA TYR A 44 9.89 6.35 2.42
C TYR A 44 9.95 5.91 3.90
N LEU A 45 9.44 4.73 4.23
CA LEU A 45 9.32 4.28 5.62
C LEU A 45 10.65 3.76 6.20
N ARG A 46 11.46 3.11 5.36
CA ARG A 46 12.70 2.41 5.69
C ARG A 46 13.70 2.57 4.54
N PRO A 47 14.26 3.78 4.37
CA PRO A 47 15.18 4.07 3.27
C PRO A 47 16.45 3.19 3.30
N ASP A 48 16.80 2.65 4.47
CA ASP A 48 17.90 1.70 4.66
C ASP A 48 17.62 0.31 4.05
N CYS A 49 16.38 0.00 3.69
CA CYS A 49 15.97 -1.28 3.12
C CYS A 49 15.76 -1.25 1.60
N VAL A 50 15.95 -0.10 0.94
CA VAL A 50 15.77 0.06 -0.51
C VAL A 50 17.02 0.63 -1.13
N ASP A 51 17.66 -0.15 -2.01
CA ASP A 51 18.77 0.29 -2.83
C ASP A 51 18.44 0.12 -4.31
N VAL A 52 18.02 1.21 -4.96
CA VAL A 52 17.78 1.21 -6.41
C VAL A 52 19.05 1.40 -7.24
N SER A 53 20.16 1.80 -6.59
CA SER A 53 21.41 2.11 -7.30
C SER A 53 22.02 0.87 -7.95
N ILE A 54 21.70 -0.32 -7.44
CA ILE A 54 22.07 -1.61 -8.03
C ILE A 54 21.61 -1.79 -9.48
N TYR A 55 20.65 -0.98 -9.95
CA TYR A 55 20.12 -1.01 -11.31
C TYR A 55 20.68 0.05 -12.25
N PHE A 56 21.48 1.02 -11.78
CA PHE A 56 21.90 2.16 -12.61
C PHE A 56 22.71 1.80 -13.86
N ASN A 57 23.40 0.66 -13.84
CA ASN A 57 24.20 0.16 -14.97
C ASN A 57 23.57 -1.07 -15.64
N ARG A 58 22.31 -1.38 -15.35
CA ARG A 58 21.61 -2.55 -15.91
C ARG A 58 20.67 -2.12 -17.04
N PRO A 59 20.56 -2.89 -18.14
CA PRO A 59 19.65 -2.57 -19.23
C PRO A 59 18.19 -2.48 -18.77
N ASP A 60 17.42 -1.55 -19.34
CA ASP A 60 15.99 -1.43 -19.03
C ASP A 60 15.21 -2.69 -19.49
N GLU A 61 15.70 -3.41 -20.51
CA GLU A 61 15.10 -4.64 -21.04
C GLU A 61 15.31 -5.85 -20.13
N GLU A 62 16.23 -5.76 -19.17
CA GLU A 62 16.51 -6.86 -18.26
C GLU A 62 15.28 -7.16 -17.37
N PRO A 63 14.81 -8.42 -17.33
CA PRO A 63 13.62 -8.76 -16.56
C PRO A 63 13.87 -8.64 -15.06
N LEU A 64 12.97 -7.96 -14.37
CA LEU A 64 12.95 -7.90 -12.91
C LEU A 64 12.27 -9.16 -12.34
N ILE A 65 13.07 -10.09 -11.83
CA ILE A 65 12.57 -11.34 -11.24
C ILE A 65 11.77 -11.04 -9.96
N GLY A 66 10.56 -11.58 -9.89
CA GLY A 66 9.68 -11.42 -8.72
C GLY A 66 8.88 -10.11 -8.70
N VAL A 67 9.14 -9.16 -9.59
CA VAL A 67 8.41 -7.89 -9.66
C VAL A 67 7.14 -8.05 -10.50
N ARG A 68 6.00 -7.57 -10.00
CA ARG A 68 4.73 -7.52 -10.74
C ARG A 68 4.08 -6.16 -10.57
N GLY A 69 4.04 -5.36 -11.64
CA GLY A 69 3.43 -4.05 -11.64
C GLY A 69 4.21 -3.07 -12.49
N THR A 70 4.17 -1.80 -12.11
CA THR A 70 4.93 -0.74 -12.81
C THR A 70 6.40 -0.82 -12.39
N ASP A 71 7.31 -0.83 -13.35
CA ASP A 71 8.75 -0.90 -13.11
C ASP A 71 9.23 0.17 -12.10
N PRO A 72 9.85 -0.23 -10.97
CA PRO A 72 10.25 0.70 -9.93
C PRO A 72 11.51 1.51 -10.26
N ARG A 73 12.39 1.05 -11.17
CA ARG A 73 13.76 1.56 -11.36
C ARG A 73 13.81 3.07 -11.61
N ARG A 74 12.87 3.59 -12.41
CA ARG A 74 12.82 5.01 -12.81
C ARG A 74 11.59 5.76 -12.29
N ARG A 75 10.63 5.03 -11.72
CA ARG A 75 9.31 5.59 -11.37
C ARG A 75 9.07 5.63 -9.87
N SER A 76 9.69 4.73 -9.10
CA SER A 76 9.59 4.76 -7.64
C SER A 76 10.32 5.98 -7.08
N SER A 77 9.78 6.53 -5.99
CA SER A 77 10.42 7.64 -5.30
C SER A 77 9.92 7.76 -3.87
N ILE A 78 10.77 8.33 -3.02
CA ILE A 78 10.42 8.70 -1.63
C ILE A 78 9.18 9.60 -1.60
N GLU A 79 9.02 10.50 -2.58
CA GLU A 79 7.90 11.44 -2.61
C GLU A 79 6.56 10.77 -2.95
N ILE A 80 6.55 9.78 -3.86
CA ILE A 80 5.37 8.91 -4.05
C ILE A 80 5.06 8.15 -2.76
N GLY A 81 6.11 7.63 -2.11
CA GLY A 81 6.02 6.93 -0.84
C GLY A 81 5.32 7.75 0.24
N ARG A 82 5.84 8.95 0.49
CA ARG A 82 5.32 9.91 1.47
C ARG A 82 3.85 10.25 1.20
N LYS A 83 3.53 10.67 -0.03
CA LYS A 83 2.15 11.03 -0.43
C LYS A 83 1.19 9.84 -0.30
N GLY A 84 1.64 8.66 -0.71
CA GLY A 84 0.83 7.44 -0.63
C GLY A 84 0.53 7.05 0.81
N CYS A 85 1.56 6.98 1.67
CA CYS A 85 1.41 6.68 3.08
C CYS A 85 0.49 7.67 3.80
N GLU A 86 0.61 8.97 3.54
CA GLU A 86 -0.28 9.99 4.12
C GLU A 86 -1.77 9.77 3.74
N LEU A 87 -2.05 9.40 2.50
CA LEU A 87 -3.40 9.12 2.02
C LEU A 87 -3.96 7.83 2.62
N ILE A 88 -3.15 6.78 2.68
CA ILE A 88 -3.48 5.49 3.32
C ILE A 88 -3.83 5.73 4.79
N ILE A 89 -2.97 6.43 5.54
CA ILE A 89 -3.18 6.75 6.95
C ILE A 89 -4.51 7.51 7.14
N LYS A 90 -4.78 8.54 6.32
CA LYS A 90 -6.05 9.27 6.38
C LYS A 90 -7.26 8.35 6.15
N GLY A 91 -7.16 7.45 5.18
CA GLY A 91 -8.19 6.46 4.87
C GLY A 91 -8.45 5.49 6.02
N MET A 92 -7.38 4.92 6.59
CA MET A 92 -7.44 4.01 7.73
C MET A 92 -7.99 4.69 8.98
N ILE A 93 -7.61 5.93 9.28
CA ILE A 93 -8.15 6.71 10.40
C ILE A 93 -9.66 6.92 10.23
N ARG A 94 -10.11 7.29 9.02
CA ARG A 94 -11.55 7.40 8.73
C ARG A 94 -12.25 6.07 8.98
N LYS A 95 -11.69 4.97 8.49
CA LYS A 95 -12.29 3.65 8.68
C LYS A 95 -12.37 3.25 10.15
N ALA A 96 -11.31 3.48 10.92
CA ALA A 96 -11.29 3.22 12.36
C ALA A 96 -12.37 4.02 13.11
N LYS A 97 -12.57 5.30 12.75
CA LYS A 97 -13.63 6.14 13.32
C LYS A 97 -15.03 5.60 13.01
N GLU A 98 -15.29 5.14 11.77
CA GLU A 98 -16.56 4.49 11.41
C GLU A 98 -16.81 3.23 12.26
N CYS A 99 -15.76 2.43 12.48
CA CYS A 99 -15.87 1.22 13.30
C CYS A 99 -16.23 1.56 14.76
N MET A 100 -15.62 2.58 15.35
CA MET A 100 -15.89 3.00 16.74
C MET A 100 -17.27 3.62 16.93
N GLN A 101 -17.82 4.32 15.93
CA GLN A 101 -19.15 4.94 16.03
C GLN A 101 -20.28 3.92 16.13
N ARG A 102 -20.11 2.72 15.57
CA ARG A 102 -21.11 1.64 15.59
C ARG A 102 -21.18 0.88 16.91
N THR A 103 -20.26 1.17 17.83
CA THR A 103 -20.17 0.54 19.16
C THR A 103 -20.84 1.40 20.25
N ARG A 104 -21.35 2.58 19.90
CA ARG A 104 -22.16 3.43 20.78
C ARG A 104 -23.63 3.24 20.47
#